data_AF-A0A1F6XWA8-F1
#
_entry.id   AF-A0A1F6XWA8-F1
#
_cell.length_a   1.000
_cell.length_b   1.000
_cell.length_c   1.000
_cell.angle_alpha   90.00
_cell.angle_beta   90.00
_cell.angle_gamma   90.00
#
_symmetry.space_group_name_H-M   'P 1'
#
loop_
_entity.id
_entity.type
_entity.pdbx_description
1 polymer ?
#
loop_
_entity_poly.entity_id
_entity_poly.type
_entity_poly.pdbx_seq_one_letter_code
_entity_poly.pdbx_strand_id
1 'polypeptide(L)'
;MPQKKNYDVLELIRGNIAIFNGYQHQIENVIKNLPTGYNRDFQLTKEPYIKGIRLALETIQVAILVVKNLEAKKENLEAACTPELYATDEALQLVKQGKSFREAYQEIKEKFSQRS
;
A
#
# COMPACT_ATOMS: atom_id res chain seq x y z
N MET A 1 -1.14 5.04 29.11
CA MET A 1 -1.37 6.07 28.07
C MET A 1 -2.74 5.83 27.44
N PRO A 2 -3.82 6.40 28.01
CA PRO A 2 -5.20 6.03 27.64
C PRO A 2 -5.61 6.41 26.21
N GLN A 3 -4.92 7.37 25.58
CA GLN A 3 -5.21 7.77 24.19
C GLN A 3 -4.35 7.06 23.14
N LYS A 4 -3.31 6.32 23.56
CA LYS A 4 -2.41 5.62 22.64
C LYS A 4 -3.09 4.34 22.15
N LYS A 5 -3.53 4.33 20.89
CA LYS A 5 -3.95 3.12 20.19
C LYS A 5 -2.74 2.54 19.47
N ASN A 6 -2.42 1.28 19.73
CA ASN A 6 -1.39 0.56 18.97
C ASN A 6 -2.04 -0.06 17.74
N TYR A 7 -1.29 -0.11 16.63
CA TYR A 7 -1.77 -0.66 15.37
C TYR A 7 -1.34 -2.13 15.21
N ASP A 8 -1.37 -2.90 16.31
CA ASP A 8 -0.83 -4.26 16.39
C ASP A 8 -1.39 -5.17 15.28
N VAL A 9 -2.68 -5.01 14.96
CA VAL A 9 -3.35 -5.76 13.89
C VAL A 9 -2.74 -5.47 12.51
N LEU A 10 -2.41 -4.20 12.22
CA LEU A 10 -1.73 -3.83 10.96
C LEU A 10 -0.29 -4.34 10.94
N GLU A 11 0.38 -4.39 12.09
CA GLU A 11 1.71 -4.99 12.20
C GLU A 11 1.69 -6.49 11.92
N LEU A 12 0.68 -7.21 12.41
CA LEU A 12 0.46 -8.62 12.11
C LEU A 12 0.13 -8.86 10.63
N ILE A 13 -0.77 -8.07 10.04
CA ILE A 13 -1.05 -8.14 8.59
C ILE A 13 0.25 -7.95 7.79
N ARG A 14 1.07 -6.97 8.17
CA ARG A 14 2.38 -6.73 7.55
C ARG A 14 3.34 -7.89 7.77
N GLY A 15 3.34 -8.54 8.93
CA GLY A 15 4.18 -9.71 9.21
C GLY A 15 3.76 -10.96 8.43
N ASN A 16 2.46 -11.15 8.21
CA ASN A 16 1.91 -12.33 7.53
C ASN A 16 2.45 -12.51 6.11
N ILE A 17 2.88 -11.44 5.42
CA ILE A 17 3.51 -11.57 4.09
C ILE A 17 4.81 -12.39 4.16
N ALA A 18 5.61 -12.23 5.22
CA ALA A 18 6.84 -12.98 5.38
C ALA A 18 6.57 -14.47 5.62
N ILE A 19 5.53 -14.78 6.40
CA ILE A 19 5.09 -16.16 6.65
C ILE A 19 4.56 -16.78 5.35
N PHE A 20 3.73 -16.05 4.60
CA PHE A 20 3.19 -16.50 3.31
C PHE A 20 4.31 -16.79 2.30
N ASN A 21 5.27 -15.89 2.18
CA ASN A 21 6.46 -16.09 1.33
C ASN A 21 7.27 -17.32 1.77
N GLY A 22 7.32 -17.62 3.07
CA GLY A 22 7.92 -18.85 3.60
C GLY A 22 7.23 -20.11 3.07
N TYR A 23 5.89 -20.14 3.01
CA TYR A 23 5.16 -21.27 2.42
C TYR A 23 5.38 -21.38 0.91
N GLN A 24 5.37 -20.24 0.20
CA GLN A 24 5.68 -20.21 -1.24
C GLN A 24 7.06 -20.80 -1.50
N HIS A 25 8.08 -20.34 -0.76
CA HIS A 25 9.45 -20.80 -0.93
C HIS A 25 9.64 -22.29 -0.61
N GLN A 26 8.90 -22.81 0.37
CA GLN A 26 8.88 -24.27 0.64
C GLN A 26 8.39 -25.04 -0.59
N ILE A 27 7.29 -24.60 -1.21
CA ILE A 27 6.75 -25.25 -2.42
C ILE A 27 7.76 -25.18 -3.56
N GLU A 28 8.30 -23.98 -3.83
CA GLU A 28 9.30 -23.76 -4.89
C GLU A 28 10.51 -24.70 -4.73
N ASN A 29 11.04 -24.84 -3.51
CA ASN A 29 12.19 -25.69 -3.25
C ASN A 29 11.87 -27.18 -3.39
N VAL A 30 10.67 -27.63 -3.02
CA VAL A 30 10.26 -29.03 -3.19
C VAL A 30 10.15 -29.41 -4.67
N ILE A 31 9.63 -28.52 -5.51
CA ILE A 31 9.42 -28.82 -6.93
C ILE A 31 10.64 -28.54 -7.81
N LYS A 32 11.60 -27.76 -7.30
CA LYS A 32 12.80 -27.38 -8.03
C LYS A 32 13.65 -28.62 -8.33
N ASN A 33 14.07 -28.74 -9.59
CA ASN A 33 14.96 -29.80 -10.09
C ASN A 33 14.38 -31.23 -10.05
N LEU A 34 13.07 -31.41 -9.91
CA LEU A 34 12.47 -32.74 -10.03
C LEU A 34 12.54 -33.25 -11.49
N PRO A 35 12.82 -34.55 -11.71
CA PRO A 35 12.75 -35.15 -13.04
C PRO A 35 11.30 -35.18 -13.54
N THR A 36 11.13 -35.31 -14.85
CA THR A 36 9.80 -35.38 -15.47
C THR A 36 9.02 -36.59 -14.99
N GLY A 37 7.70 -36.43 -14.81
CA GLY A 37 6.80 -37.50 -14.39
C GLY A 37 6.37 -37.39 -12.93
N TYR A 38 5.91 -38.50 -12.37
CA TYR A 38 5.42 -38.53 -10.99
C TYR A 38 6.59 -38.63 -10.00
N ASN A 39 6.62 -37.69 -9.05
CA ASN A 39 7.53 -37.69 -7.92
C ASN A 39 6.72 -37.64 -6.61
N ARG A 40 7.03 -38.50 -5.64
CA ARG A 40 6.29 -38.53 -4.36
C ARG A 40 6.52 -37.26 -3.53
N ASP A 41 7.61 -36.56 -3.77
CA ASP A 41 7.99 -35.26 -3.21
C ASP A 41 6.88 -34.21 -3.30
N PHE A 42 6.06 -34.25 -4.37
CA PHE A 42 4.91 -33.35 -4.53
C PHE A 42 3.93 -33.40 -3.34
N GLN A 43 3.89 -34.50 -2.58
CA GLN A 43 3.07 -34.60 -1.38
C GLN A 43 3.41 -33.53 -0.33
N LEU A 44 4.68 -33.12 -0.25
CA LEU A 44 5.15 -32.10 0.70
C LEU A 44 4.65 -30.70 0.37
N THR A 45 4.14 -30.46 -0.85
CA THR A 45 3.60 -29.15 -1.25
C THR A 45 2.19 -28.90 -0.69
N LYS A 46 1.45 -29.95 -0.32
CA LYS A 46 0.05 -29.83 0.10
C LYS A 46 -0.13 -29.01 1.37
N GLU A 47 0.68 -29.29 2.38
CA GLU A 47 0.61 -28.61 3.67
C GLU A 47 0.92 -27.10 3.56
N PRO A 48 2.07 -26.67 3.01
CA PRO A 48 2.35 -25.23 2.84
C PRO A 48 1.33 -24.54 1.94
N TYR A 49 0.79 -25.23 0.93
CA TYR A 49 -0.27 -24.68 0.08
C TYR A 49 -1.54 -24.38 0.89
N ILE A 50 -2.04 -25.36 1.65
CA ILE A 50 -3.26 -25.19 2.48
C ILE A 50 -3.04 -24.13 3.56
N LYS A 51 -1.87 -24.13 4.21
CA LYS A 51 -1.52 -23.12 5.22
C LYS A 51 -1.43 -21.72 4.61
N GLY A 52 -0.83 -21.58 3.43
CA GLY A 52 -0.74 -20.30 2.71
C GLY A 52 -2.11 -19.73 2.36
N ILE A 53 -3.01 -20.55 1.81
CA ILE A 53 -4.39 -20.14 1.51
C ILE A 53 -5.14 -19.71 2.77
N ARG A 54 -5.04 -20.50 3.84
CA ARG A 54 -5.70 -20.18 5.12
C ARG A 54 -5.20 -18.85 5.68
N LEU A 55 -3.88 -18.66 5.73
CA LEU A 55 -3.26 -17.43 6.21
C LEU A 55 -3.72 -16.21 5.40
N ALA A 56 -3.78 -16.34 4.08
CA ALA A 56 -4.25 -15.27 3.21
C ALA A 56 -5.71 -14.89 3.49
N LEU A 57 -6.60 -15.89 3.60
CA LEU A 57 -8.02 -15.66 3.90
C LEU A 57 -8.22 -15.00 5.27
N GLU A 58 -7.55 -15.50 6.30
CA GLU A 58 -7.60 -14.92 7.66
C GLU A 58 -7.08 -13.47 7.65
N THR A 59 -5.97 -13.21 6.96
CA THR A 59 -5.40 -11.86 6.83
C THR A 59 -6.37 -10.90 6.15
N ILE A 60 -7.03 -11.34 5.08
CA ILE A 60 -8.02 -10.54 4.35
C ILE A 60 -9.23 -10.23 5.24
N GLN A 61 -9.74 -11.21 6.00
CA GLN A 61 -10.86 -10.98 6.93
C GLN A 61 -10.53 -9.90 7.96
N VAL A 62 -9.33 -9.95 8.52
CA VAL A 62 -8.85 -8.94 9.47
C VAL A 62 -8.71 -7.58 8.79
N ALA A 63 -8.14 -7.52 7.57
CA ALA A 63 -8.00 -6.28 6.82
C ALA A 63 -9.36 -5.63 6.51
N ILE A 64 -10.37 -6.43 6.15
CA ILE A 64 -11.75 -5.95 5.94
C ILE A 64 -12.29 -5.30 7.22
N LEU A 65 -12.09 -5.92 8.38
CA LEU A 65 -12.52 -5.36 9.66
C LEU A 65 -11.81 -4.04 9.98
N VAL A 66 -10.51 -3.94 9.69
CA VAL A 66 -9.77 -2.68 9.87
C VAL A 66 -10.35 -1.58 8.99
N VAL A 67 -10.49 -1.82 7.69
CA VAL A 67 -11.02 -0.82 6.75
C VAL A 67 -12.45 -0.43 7.10
N LYS A 68 -13.30 -1.38 7.50
CA LYS A 68 -14.69 -1.12 7.89
C LYS A 68 -14.82 -0.19 9.10
N ASN A 69 -13.88 -0.25 10.03
CA ASN A 69 -13.92 0.52 11.28
C ASN A 69 -12.92 1.69 11.28
N LEU A 70 -12.26 1.96 10.16
CA LEU A 70 -11.31 3.06 10.05
C LEU A 70 -12.07 4.38 10.02
N GLU A 71 -11.80 5.25 11.01
CA GLU A 71 -12.36 6.59 11.07
C GLU A 71 -11.34 7.62 10.59
N ALA A 72 -11.63 8.27 9.47
CA ALA A 72 -10.84 9.39 8.98
C ALA A 72 -11.20 10.67 9.75
N LYS A 73 -10.19 11.38 10.27
CA LYS A 73 -10.37 12.71 10.87
C LYS A 73 -10.44 13.75 9.75
N LYS A 74 -11.63 13.98 9.22
CA LYS A 74 -11.86 14.83 8.04
C LYS A 74 -11.24 16.21 8.20
N GLU A 75 -11.42 16.86 9.35
CA GLU A 75 -10.89 18.19 9.62
C GLU A 75 -9.37 18.23 9.55
N ASN A 76 -8.71 17.19 10.09
CA ASN A 76 -7.25 17.07 10.03
C ASN A 76 -6.76 16.81 8.60
N LEU A 77 -7.51 16.02 7.81
CA LEU A 77 -7.17 15.76 6.42
C LEU A 77 -7.33 17.02 5.56
N GLU A 78 -8.40 17.77 5.75
CA GLU A 78 -8.64 19.05 5.06
C GLU A 78 -7.58 20.09 5.44
N ALA A 79 -7.24 20.20 6.73
CA ALA A 79 -6.19 21.10 7.19
C ALA A 79 -4.80 20.74 6.63
N ALA A 80 -4.56 19.46 6.30
CA ALA A 80 -3.32 19.01 5.67
C ALA A 80 -3.25 19.35 4.17
N CYS A 81 -4.36 19.68 3.51
CA CYS A 81 -4.41 20.10 2.12
C CYS A 81 -4.03 21.59 1.99
N THR A 82 -2.74 21.89 2.11
CA THR A 82 -2.26 23.28 2.04
C THR A 82 -2.35 23.84 0.61
N PRO A 83 -2.46 25.17 0.43
CA PRO A 83 -2.56 25.79 -0.90
C PRO A 83 -1.41 25.42 -1.86
N GLU A 84 -0.21 25.17 -1.34
CA GLU A 84 0.98 24.79 -2.11
C GLU A 84 0.79 23.44 -2.83
N LEU A 85 -0.02 22.53 -2.27
CA LEU A 85 -0.36 21.25 -2.89
C LEU A 85 -1.03 21.45 -4.26
N TYR A 86 -1.79 22.55 -4.41
CA TYR A 86 -2.55 22.89 -5.62
C TYR A 86 -1.78 23.78 -6.59
N ALA A 87 -0.51 24.13 -6.31
CA ALA A 87 0.29 24.98 -7.19
C ALA A 87 0.41 24.43 -8.62
N THR A 88 0.54 23.10 -8.77
CA THR A 88 0.58 22.46 -10.08
C THR A 88 -0.74 22.63 -10.83
N ASP A 89 -1.88 22.49 -10.15
CA ASP A 89 -3.19 22.66 -10.77
C ASP A 89 -3.41 24.11 -11.21
N GLU A 90 -2.99 25.09 -10.41
CA GLU A 90 -3.03 26.50 -10.77
C GLU A 90 -2.18 26.80 -12.02
N ALA A 91 -0.97 26.22 -12.11
CA ALA A 91 -0.11 26.38 -13.29
C ALA A 91 -0.77 25.76 -14.54
N LEU A 92 -1.38 24.58 -14.39
CA LEU A 92 -2.09 23.93 -15.50
C LEU A 92 -3.33 24.71 -15.96
N GLN A 93 -4.01 25.43 -15.06
CA GLN A 93 -5.11 26.33 -15.45
C GLN A 93 -4.62 27.50 -16.30
N LEU A 94 -3.47 28.10 -15.95
CA LEU A 94 -2.85 29.16 -16.76
C LEU A 94 -2.43 28.65 -18.16
N VAL A 95 -1.94 27.42 -18.25
CA VAL A 95 -1.62 26.79 -19.54
C VAL A 95 -2.87 26.58 -20.38
N LYS A 96 -3.98 26.12 -19.77
CA LYS A 96 -5.28 26.00 -20.46
C LYS A 96 -5.80 27.35 -20.97
N GLN A 97 -5.42 28.45 -20.32
CA GLN A 97 -5.77 29.82 -20.73
C GLN A 97 -4.82 30.38 -21.81
N GLY A 98 -3.86 29.58 -22.30
CA GLY A 98 -3.00 29.92 -23.42
C GLY A 98 -1.58 30.36 -23.06
N LYS A 99 -1.19 30.38 -21.77
CA LYS A 99 0.21 30.63 -21.38
C LYS A 99 1.10 29.44 -21.73
N SER A 100 2.37 29.69 -22.02
CA SER A 100 3.34 28.60 -22.07
C SER A 100 3.52 28.00 -20.67
N PHE A 101 3.87 26.72 -20.60
CA PHE A 101 4.12 26.05 -19.32
C PHE A 101 5.20 26.77 -18.49
N ARG A 102 6.24 27.29 -19.15
CA ARG A 102 7.33 28.01 -18.49
C ARG A 102 6.85 29.28 -17.79
N GLU A 103 6.01 30.07 -18.46
CA GLU A 103 5.45 31.31 -17.90
C GLU A 103 4.50 31.00 -16.74
N ALA A 104 3.58 30.05 -16.94
CA ALA A 104 2.66 29.61 -15.90
C ALA A 104 3.40 29.11 -14.65
N TYR A 105 4.47 28.33 -14.82
CA TYR A 105 5.28 27.85 -13.72
C TYR A 105 6.00 28.97 -12.97
N GLN A 106 6.60 29.95 -13.67
CA GLN A 106 7.28 31.08 -13.03
C GLN A 106 6.32 31.93 -12.21
N GLU A 107 5.15 32.23 -12.75
CA GLU A 107 4.12 33.04 -12.08
C GLU A 107 3.62 32.39 -10.78
N ILE A 108 3.33 31.09 -10.84
CA ILE A 108 2.90 30.35 -9.65
C ILE A 108 4.06 30.24 -8.63
N LYS A 109 5.28 30.00 -9.09
CA LYS A 109 6.46 29.96 -8.20
C LYS A 109 6.65 31.29 -7.45
N GLU A 110 6.50 32.42 -8.12
CA GLU A 110 6.61 33.74 -7.49
C GLU A 110 5.48 33.99 -6.48
N LYS A 111 4.24 33.62 -6.82
CA LYS A 111 3.07 33.72 -5.94
C LYS A 111 3.27 33.00 -4.61
N PHE A 112 3.85 31.80 -4.63
CA PHE A 112 4.09 31.02 -3.41
C PHE A 112 5.39 31.39 -2.67
N SER A 113 6.41 31.91 -3.36
CA SER A 113 7.65 32.38 -2.73
C SER A 113 7.46 33.66 -1.89
N GLN A 114 6.41 34.45 -2.15
CA GLN A 114 6.11 35.68 -1.40
C GLN A 114 5.26 35.46 -0.14
N ARG A 115 4.77 34.23 0.09
CA ARG A 115 3.89 33.87 1.21
C ARG A 115 4.61 33.17 2.37
N SER A 116 5.87 32.76 2.18
CA SER A 116 6.75 32.20 3.22
C SER A 116 7.49 33.30 3.95
#